data_AF-J9QTI0-F1
#
_entry.id   AF-J9QTI0-F1
#
_cell.length_a   1.000
_cell.length_b   1.000
_cell.length_c   1.000
_cell.angle_alpha   90.00
_cell.angle_beta   90.00
_cell.angle_gamma   90.00
#
_symmetry.space_group_name_H-M   'P 1'
#
loop_
_entity.id
_entity.type
_entity.pdbx_description
1 polymer ?
#
loop_
_entity_poly.entity_id
_entity_poly.type
_entity_poly.pdbx_seq_one_letter_code
_entity_poly.pdbx_strand_id
1 'polypeptide(L)' 'MDNDKIKERILEILDLFGMTGTKAAEIMGVKASTFNCKKNDNNPRHWFNQKNLDDLVAFIKREAEKL' A
#
# COMPACT_ATOMS: atom_id res chain seq x y z
N MET A 1 -4.00 -6.92 -13.08
CA MET A 1 -4.28 -7.54 -11.77
C MET A 1 -5.57 -6.93 -11.26
N ASP A 2 -6.48 -7.71 -10.70
CA ASP A 2 -7.74 -7.19 -10.13
C ASP A 2 -7.44 -6.31 -8.91
N ASN A 3 -8.23 -5.25 -8.70
CA ASN A 3 -8.01 -4.31 -7.59
C ASN A 3 -8.05 -4.99 -6.23
N ASP A 4 -8.87 -6.04 -6.07
CA ASP A 4 -8.97 -6.81 -4.82
C ASP A 4 -7.67 -7.56 -4.52
N LYS A 5 -7.07 -8.19 -5.53
CA LYS A 5 -5.76 -8.86 -5.42
C LYS A 5 -4.65 -7.86 -5.11
N ILE A 6 -4.71 -6.65 -5.67
CA ILE A 6 -3.74 -5.58 -5.36
C ILE A 6 -3.87 -5.15 -3.90
N LYS A 7 -5.11 -4.97 -3.41
CA LYS A 7 -5.37 -4.62 -2.02
C LYS A 7 -4.85 -5.69 -1.06
N GLU A 8 -5.20 -6.96 -1.29
CA GLU A 8 -4.72 -8.09 -0.49
C GLU A 8 -3.19 -8.09 -0.43
N ARG A 9 -2.53 -7.97 -1.59
CA ARG A 9 -1.06 -7.96 -1.66
C ARG A 9 -0.43 -6.80 -0.91
N ILE A 10 -1.01 -5.61 -1.00
CA ILE A 10 -0.56 -4.46 -0.22
C ILE A 10 -0.69 -4.75 1.28
N LEU A 11 -1.84 -5.24 1.72
CA LEU A 11 -2.08 -5.53 3.14
C LEU A 11 -1.13 -6.61 3.68
N GLU A 12 -0.88 -7.68 2.91
CA GLU A 12 0.11 -8.70 3.24
C GLU A 12 1.51 -8.09 3.44
N ILE A 13 1.94 -7.22 2.52
CA ILE A 13 3.25 -6.58 2.61
C ILE A 13 3.33 -5.70 3.87
N LEU A 14 2.28 -4.95 4.17
CA LEU A 14 2.27 -4.10 5.37
C LEU A 14 2.37 -4.93 6.65
N ASP A 15 1.68 -6.06 6.71
CA ASP A 15 1.74 -6.98 7.85
C ASP A 15 3.14 -7.61 8.00
N LEU A 16 3.68 -8.16 6.92
CA LEU A 16 5.00 -8.82 6.89
C LEU A 16 6.15 -7.89 7.31
N PHE A 17 6.07 -6.61 6.94
CA PHE A 17 7.10 -5.62 7.24
C PHE A 17 6.76 -4.75 8.46
N GLY A 18 5.68 -5.05 9.18
CA GLY A 18 5.24 -4.29 10.36
C GLY A 18 4.97 -2.81 10.07
N MET A 19 4.50 -2.48 8.87
CA MET A 19 4.39 -1.12 8.37
C MET A 19 3.02 -0.51 8.69
N THR A 20 3.03 0.67 9.31
CA THR A 20 1.80 1.39 9.64
C THR A 20 1.12 1.98 8.40
N GLY A 21 -0.21 2.17 8.46
CA GLY A 21 -0.96 2.81 7.37
C GLY A 21 -0.48 4.22 7.03
N THR A 22 -0.01 4.99 8.02
CA THR A 22 0.59 6.31 7.79
C THR A 22 1.86 6.20 6.96
N LYS A 23 2.75 5.25 7.30
CA LYS A 23 3.98 5.03 6.55
C LYS A 23 3.72 4.53 5.13
N ALA A 24 2.76 3.62 4.98
CA ALA A 24 2.30 3.13 3.69
C ALA A 24 1.78 4.28 2.80
N ALA A 25 0.99 5.18 3.38
CA ALA A 25 0.46 6.35 2.67
C ALA A 25 1.57 7.27 2.16
N GLU A 26 2.59 7.54 3.00
CA GLU A 26 3.77 8.32 2.60
C GLU A 26 4.50 7.69 1.40
N ILE A 27 4.77 6.38 1.46
CA ILE A 27 5.48 5.65 0.40
C ILE A 27 4.70 5.68 -0.91
N MET A 28 3.39 5.50 -0.84
CA MET A 28 2.49 5.52 -2.00
C MET A 28 2.19 6.94 -2.52
N GLY A 29 2.69 7.99 -1.87
CA GLY A 29 2.44 9.38 -2.25
C GLY A 29 0.97 9.82 -2.08
N VAL A 30 0.25 9.26 -1.11
CA VAL A 30 -1.15 9.61 -0.81
C VAL A 30 -1.32 10.12 0.62
N LYS A 31 -2.41 10.83 0.89
CA LYS A 31 -2.76 11.21 2.27
C LYS A 31 -3.16 9.97 3.07
N ALA A 32 -2.88 9.97 4.38
CA ALA A 32 -3.30 8.89 5.28
C ALA A 32 -4.83 8.67 5.26
N SER A 33 -5.62 9.73 5.15
CA SER A 33 -7.07 9.64 4.98
C SER A 33 -7.46 8.93 3.67
N THR A 34 -6.77 9.23 2.56
CA THR A 34 -6.96 8.55 1.28
C THR A 34 -6.59 7.07 1.37
N PHE A 35 -5.48 6.74 2.05
CA PHE A 35 -5.11 5.35 2.31
C PHE A 35 -6.20 4.61 3.10
N ASN A 36 -6.73 5.21 4.16
CA ASN A 36 -7.81 4.62 4.95
C ASN A 36 -9.10 4.42 4.11
N CYS A 37 -9.42 5.36 3.21
CA CYS A 37 -10.51 5.19 2.27
C CYS A 37 -10.27 4.02 1.31
N LYS A 38 -9.06 3.88 0.76
CA LYS A 38 -8.68 2.76 -0.12
C LYS A 38 -8.70 1.40 0.58
N LYS A 39 -8.40 1.39 1.88
CA LYS A 39 -8.44 0.20 2.73
C LYS A 39 -9.87 -0.22 3.08
N ASN A 40 -10.82 0.70 3.13
CA ASN A 40 -12.20 0.42 3.51
C ASN A 40 -12.99 -0.24 2.37
N ASP A 41 -13.43 -1.49 2.55
CA ASP A 41 -14.26 -2.24 1.59
C ASP A 41 -15.60 -1.57 1.29
N ASN A 42 -16.12 -0.75 2.21
CA ASN A 42 -17.39 -0.04 2.03
C ASN A 42 -17.25 1.23 1.16
N ASN A 43 -16.07 1.52 0.61
CA ASN A 43 -15.81 2.71 -0.20
C ASN A 43 -15.38 2.36 -1.63
N PRO A 44 -16.35 2.12 -2.56
CA PRO A 44 -16.04 1.70 -3.92
C PRO A 44 -15.37 2.79 -4.77
N ARG A 45 -15.31 4.04 -4.30
CA ARG A 45 -14.69 5.17 -5.03
C ARG A 45 -13.17 5.23 -4.87
N HIS A 46 -12.63 4.55 -3.86
CA HIS A 46 -11.21 4.58 -3.56
C HIS A 46 -10.69 3.15 -3.48
N TRP A 47 -9.81 2.77 -4.41
CA TRP A 47 -9.14 1.48 -4.41
C TRP A 47 -7.63 1.66 -4.53
N PHE A 48 -6.88 0.69 -4.06
CA PHE A 48 -5.46 0.59 -4.37
C PHE A 48 -5.26 0.20 -5.84
N ASN A 49 -4.27 0.79 -6.49
CA ASN A 49 -3.92 0.49 -7.88
C ASN A 49 -2.50 -0.08 -7.98
N GLN A 50 -2.11 -0.50 -9.19
CA GLN A 50 -0.81 -1.11 -9.42
C GLN A 50 0.35 -0.19 -9.01
N LYS A 51 0.24 1.13 -9.26
CA LYS A 51 1.25 2.10 -8.83
C LYS A 51 1.45 2.07 -7.31
N ASN A 52 0.37 2.00 -6.52
CA ASN A 52 0.46 1.92 -5.07
C ASN A 52 1.24 0.67 -4.61
N LEU A 53 1.05 -0.46 -5.29
CA LEU A 53 1.81 -1.69 -5.02
C LEU A 53 3.28 -1.55 -5.45
N ASP A 54 3.54 -1.01 -6.64
CA ASP A 54 4.89 -0.85 -7.18
C ASP A 54 5.73 0.10 -6.32
N ASP A 55 5.15 1.21 -5.85
CA ASP A 55 5.81 2.16 -4.95
C ASP A 55 6.25 1.46 -3.64
N LEU A 56 5.36 0.63 -3.08
CA LEU A 56 5.62 -0.12 -1.85
C LEU A 56 6.74 -1.15 -2.03
N VAL A 57 6.69 -1.90 -3.14
CA VAL A 57 7.72 -2.89 -3.49
C VAL A 57 9.06 -2.23 -3.76
N ALA A 58 9.07 -1.10 -4.48
CA ALA A 58 10.28 -0.34 -4.77
C ALA A 58 10.94 0.18 -3.48
N PHE A 59 10.14 0.68 -2.54
CA PHE A 59 10.62 1.09 -1.22
C PHE A 59 11.29 -0.07 -0.49
N ILE A 60 10.64 -1.23 -0.42
CA ILE A 60 11.17 -2.41 0.28
C ILE A 60 12.49 -2.88 -0.34
N LYS A 61 12.57 -2.96 -1.67
CA LYS A 61 13.82 -3.34 -2.36
C LYS A 61 14.95 -2.36 -2.02
N ARG A 62 14.65 -1.06 -2.02
CA ARG A 62 15.63 -0.03 -1.66
C ARG A 62 16.07 -0.12 -0.20
N GLU A 63 15.18 -0.44 0.74
CA GLU A 63 15.56 -0.63 2.14
C GLU A 63 16.38 -1.93 2.32
N ALA A 64 16.08 -2.98 1.56
CA ALA A 64 16.86 -4.22 1.58
C ALA A 64 18.29 -4.04 1.03
N GLU A 65 18.49 -3.15 0.06
CA GLU A 65 19.83 -2.82 -0.48
C GLU A 65 20.69 -1.97 0.48
N LYS A 66 20.10 -1.41 1.55
CA LYS A 66 20.84 -0.65 2.58
C LYS A 66 21.37 -1.52 3.72
N LEU A 67 20.94 -2.77 3.79
CA LEU A 67 21.36 -3.78 4.77
C LEU A 67 22.60 -4.53 4.25
#